data_AF-A0A3Q9I850-F1
#
_entry.id   AF-A0A3Q9I850-F1
#
_cell.length_a   1.000
_cell.length_b   1.000
_cell.length_c   1.000
_cell.angle_alpha   90.00
_cell.angle_beta   90.00
_cell.angle_gamma   90.00
#
_symmetry.space_group_name_H-M   'P 1'
#
loop_
_entity.id
_entity.type
_entity.pdbx_description
1 polymer ?
#
loop_
_entity_poly.entity_id
_entity_poly.type
_entity_poly.pdbx_seq_one_letter_code
_entity_poly.pdbx_strand_id
1 'polypeptide(L)'
;MEASLSLELATFIFGQNWLLYRGMYLYFFLYLLLAPTIIGIAAVILSPDYSFSVGACITMLLIGFSLQAAFACIANRLYLYHAKHKISAIKQRYPDHHEQQEEAIISAGETSLYIPIALALLPLLIAIVVSMFSYVNIYKRIQQDLQFNSMEIHSNRSVELLPKISL
;
A
#
# COMPACT_ATOMS: atom_id res chain seq x y z
N MET A 1 -24.28 19.15 10.35
CA MET A 1 -24.34 17.67 10.22
C MET A 1 -23.84 17.20 8.85
N GLU A 2 -24.10 17.96 7.78
CA GLU A 2 -23.65 17.59 6.42
C GLU A 2 -22.12 17.63 6.25
N ALA A 3 -21.44 18.62 6.83
CA ALA A 3 -19.99 18.76 6.72
C ALA A 3 -19.19 17.64 7.41
N SER A 4 -19.70 17.05 8.49
CA SER A 4 -19.04 15.90 9.13
C SER A 4 -19.19 14.63 8.28
N LEU A 5 -20.36 14.45 7.66
CA LEU A 5 -20.64 13.30 6.80
C LEU A 5 -19.79 13.32 5.53
N SER A 6 -19.59 14.49 4.92
CA SER A 6 -18.73 14.64 3.73
C SER A 6 -17.27 14.37 4.04
N LEU A 7 -16.79 14.74 5.24
CA LEU A 7 -15.43 14.41 5.69
C LEU A 7 -15.25 12.90 5.92
N GLU A 8 -16.22 12.24 6.55
CA GLU A 8 -16.17 10.79 6.78
C GLU A 8 -16.17 10.03 5.45
N LEU A 9 -17.03 10.41 4.51
CA LEU A 9 -17.08 9.82 3.18
C LEU A 9 -15.78 10.03 2.40
N ALA A 10 -15.21 11.24 2.43
CA ALA A 10 -13.92 11.51 1.80
C ALA A 10 -12.80 10.66 2.42
N THR A 11 -12.77 10.55 3.76
CA THR A 11 -11.77 9.73 4.45
C THR A 11 -11.93 8.25 4.13
N PHE A 12 -13.17 7.78 3.98
CA PHE A 12 -13.47 6.40 3.61
C PHE A 12 -13.03 6.08 2.17
N ILE A 13 -13.34 6.94 1.21
CA ILE A 13 -13.01 6.76 -0.22
C ILE A 13 -11.50 6.88 -0.45
N PHE A 14 -10.87 7.92 0.10
CA PHE A 14 -9.43 8.17 -0.11
C PHE A 14 -8.54 7.35 0.84
N GLY A 15 -9.11 6.75 1.89
CA GLY A 15 -8.39 5.90 2.84
C GLY A 15 -7.19 6.60 3.46
N GLN A 16 -6.07 5.88 3.55
CA GLN A 16 -4.82 6.43 4.10
C GLN A 16 -4.30 7.66 3.35
N ASN A 17 -4.57 7.78 2.04
CA ASN A 17 -4.12 8.92 1.23
C ASN A 17 -4.80 10.22 1.67
N TRP A 18 -5.95 10.13 2.35
CA TRP A 18 -6.62 11.28 2.94
C TRP A 18 -5.76 11.97 4.01
N LEU A 19 -4.98 11.22 4.79
CA LEU A 19 -4.06 11.78 5.78
C LEU A 19 -2.97 12.63 5.13
N LEU A 20 -2.43 12.18 3.98
CA LEU A 20 -1.44 12.94 3.21
C LEU A 20 -2.04 14.21 2.60
N TYR A 21 -3.25 14.10 2.05
CA TYR A 21 -3.95 15.23 1.47
C TYR A 21 -4.14 16.39 2.46
N ARG A 22 -4.40 16.09 3.74
CA ARG A 22 -4.58 17.06 4.83
C ARG A 22 -3.30 17.44 5.58
N GLY A 23 -2.12 17.05 5.08
CA GLY A 23 -0.83 17.39 5.71
C GLY A 23 -0.53 16.65 7.01
N MET A 24 -1.24 15.55 7.30
CA MET A 24 -1.07 14.73 8.51
C MET A 24 0.00 13.64 8.31
N TYR A 25 1.20 14.01 7.87
CA TYR A 25 2.27 13.07 7.48
C TYR A 25 2.70 12.12 8.59
N LEU A 26 2.84 12.61 9.83
CA LEU A 26 3.23 11.78 10.97
C LEU A 26 2.23 10.64 11.21
N TYR A 27 0.93 10.95 11.17
CA TYR A 27 -0.12 9.97 11.36
C TYR A 27 -0.20 8.99 10.18
N PHE A 28 0.11 9.45 8.97
CA PHE A 28 0.27 8.57 7.82
C PHE A 28 1.43 7.58 8.02
N PHE A 29 2.61 8.01 8.47
CA PHE A 29 3.72 7.12 8.75
C PHE A 29 3.42 6.12 9.87
N LEU A 30 2.75 6.57 10.94
CA LEU A 30 2.27 5.67 12.01
C LEU A 30 1.30 4.63 11.46
N TYR A 31 0.37 5.03 10.58
CA TYR A 31 -0.51 4.09 9.90
C TYR A 31 0.27 3.08 9.06
N LEU A 32 1.27 3.54 8.29
CA LEU A 32 2.08 2.67 7.42
C LEU A 32 2.89 1.65 8.21
N LEU A 33 3.28 1.96 9.45
CA LEU A 33 3.98 1.05 10.35
C LEU A 33 3.02 0.08 11.08
N LEU A 34 1.90 0.61 11.59
CA LEU A 34 0.98 -0.14 12.46
C LEU A 34 0.00 -1.01 11.68
N ALA A 35 -0.54 -0.52 10.56
CA ALA A 35 -1.57 -1.23 9.81
C ALA A 35 -1.09 -2.60 9.27
N PRO A 36 0.10 -2.72 8.65
CA PRO A 36 0.60 -4.03 8.21
C PRO A 36 0.85 -4.97 9.37
N THR A 37 1.31 -4.44 10.51
CA THR A 37 1.55 -5.22 11.73
C THR A 37 0.24 -5.80 12.28
N ILE A 38 -0.81 -4.99 12.37
CA ILE A 38 -2.14 -5.40 12.82
C ILE A 38 -2.74 -6.44 11.86
N ILE A 39 -2.66 -6.17 10.55
CA ILE A 39 -3.17 -7.10 9.53
C ILE A 39 -2.41 -8.42 9.55
N GLY A 40 -1.08 -8.39 9.70
CA GLY A 40 -0.24 -9.58 9.81
C GLY A 40 -0.59 -10.43 11.03
N ILE A 41 -0.75 -9.81 12.19
CA ILE A 41 -1.20 -10.50 13.42
C ILE A 41 -2.59 -11.10 13.22
N ALA A 42 -3.53 -10.33 12.67
CA ALA A 42 -4.88 -10.81 12.40
C ALA A 42 -4.87 -12.01 11.43
N ALA A 43 -4.07 -11.96 10.37
CA ALA A 43 -3.96 -13.05 9.40
C ALA A 43 -3.43 -14.35 10.04
N VAL A 44 -2.40 -14.25 10.89
CA VAL A 44 -1.82 -15.41 11.61
C VAL A 44 -2.82 -16.00 12.60
N ILE A 45 -3.56 -15.18 13.34
CA ILE A 45 -4.54 -15.64 14.32
C ILE A 45 -5.77 -16.26 13.65
N LEU A 46 -6.25 -15.65 12.57
CA LEU A 46 -7.52 -16.03 11.93
C LEU A 46 -7.39 -17.18 10.94
N SER A 47 -6.18 -17.58 10.53
CA SER A 47 -6.03 -18.60 9.48
C SER A 47 -4.71 -19.38 9.55
N PRO A 48 -4.65 -20.48 10.31
CA PRO A 48 -3.54 -21.42 10.25
C PRO A 48 -3.51 -22.23 8.93
N ASP A 49 -4.67 -22.49 8.30
CA ASP A 49 -4.80 -23.30 7.08
C ASP A 49 -5.71 -22.61 6.04
N TYR A 50 -5.14 -21.69 5.25
CA TYR A 50 -5.89 -20.93 4.24
C TYR A 50 -6.27 -21.83 3.05
N SER A 51 -7.49 -22.36 3.03
CA SER A 51 -8.09 -22.93 1.83
C SER A 51 -8.88 -21.85 1.09
N PHE A 52 -8.48 -21.53 -0.14
CA PHE A 52 -9.16 -20.52 -0.95
C PHE A 52 -10.61 -20.94 -1.24
N SER A 53 -11.57 -20.22 -0.65
CA SER A 53 -13.00 -20.45 -0.83
C SER A 53 -13.75 -19.13 -1.01
N VAL A 54 -14.91 -19.19 -1.66
CA VAL A 54 -15.79 -18.02 -1.84
C VAL A 54 -16.18 -17.41 -0.48
N GLY A 55 -16.47 -18.27 0.51
CA GLY A 55 -16.79 -17.83 1.87
C GLY A 55 -15.63 -17.05 2.51
N ALA A 56 -14.41 -17.56 2.40
CA ALA A 56 -13.22 -16.86 2.90
C ALA A 56 -13.02 -15.49 2.22
N CYS A 57 -13.28 -15.41 0.91
CA CYS A 57 -13.20 -14.15 0.16
C CYS A 57 -14.21 -13.11 0.65
N ILE A 58 -15.48 -13.51 0.86
CA ILE A 58 -16.52 -12.64 1.41
C ILE A 58 -16.17 -12.17 2.82
N THR A 59 -15.70 -13.09 3.69
CA THR A 59 -15.28 -12.74 5.05
C THR A 59 -14.15 -11.73 5.06
N MET A 60 -13.13 -11.90 4.20
CA MET A 60 -12.02 -10.96 4.08
C MET A 60 -12.46 -9.58 3.56
N LEU A 61 -13.38 -9.53 2.59
CA LEU A 61 -13.96 -8.28 2.12
C LEU A 61 -14.72 -7.55 3.22
N LEU A 62 -15.54 -8.27 4.01
CA LEU A 62 -16.29 -7.68 5.11
C LEU A 62 -15.35 -7.14 6.20
N ILE A 63 -14.34 -7.91 6.59
CA ILE A 63 -13.32 -7.46 7.56
C ILE A 63 -12.59 -6.22 7.04
N GLY A 64 -12.16 -6.23 5.77
CA GLY A 64 -11.51 -5.08 5.14
C GLY A 64 -12.39 -3.84 5.13
N PHE A 65 -13.68 -3.99 4.79
CA PHE A 65 -14.65 -2.90 4.81
C PHE A 65 -14.87 -2.35 6.23
N SER A 66 -15.02 -3.24 7.22
CA SER A 66 -15.17 -2.83 8.63
C SER A 66 -13.95 -2.09 9.16
N LEU A 67 -12.75 -2.57 8.84
CA LEU A 67 -11.49 -1.90 9.21
C LEU A 67 -11.37 -0.52 8.53
N GLN A 68 -11.75 -0.42 7.26
CA GLN A 68 -11.75 0.85 6.52
C GLN A 68 -12.74 1.86 7.13
N ALA A 69 -13.94 1.42 7.49
CA ALA A 69 -14.92 2.27 8.14
C ALA A 69 -14.44 2.73 9.52
N ALA A 70 -13.85 1.83 10.32
CA ALA A 70 -13.26 2.17 11.61
C ALA A 70 -12.13 3.19 11.45
N PHE A 71 -11.25 2.99 10.47
CA PHE A 71 -10.18 3.93 10.14
C PHE A 71 -10.74 5.30 9.76
N ALA A 72 -11.77 5.37 8.91
CA ALA A 72 -12.37 6.64 8.48
C ALA A 72 -12.88 7.46 9.67
N CYS A 73 -13.56 6.82 10.62
CA CYS A 73 -14.02 7.45 11.86
C CYS A 73 -12.87 7.98 12.72
N ILE A 74 -11.81 7.19 12.89
CA ILE A 74 -10.65 7.55 13.71
C ILE A 74 -9.87 8.71 13.06
N ALA A 75 -9.57 8.61 11.77
CA ALA A 75 -8.82 9.61 11.03
C ALA A 75 -9.56 10.97 11.00
N ASN A 76 -10.89 10.97 10.85
CA ASN A 76 -11.66 12.21 10.92
C ASN A 76 -11.57 12.88 12.31
N ARG A 77 -11.70 12.10 13.39
CA ARG A 77 -11.53 12.63 14.76
C ARG A 77 -10.13 13.19 14.99
N LEU A 78 -9.11 12.48 14.49
CA LEU A 78 -7.72 12.88 14.59
C LEU A 78 -7.46 14.19 13.84
N TYR A 79 -8.05 14.35 12.66
CA TYR A 79 -8.02 15.59 11.91
C TYR A 79 -8.64 16.76 12.67
N LEU A 80 -9.83 16.58 13.26
CA LEU A 80 -10.48 17.63 14.04
C LEU A 80 -9.63 18.04 15.25
N TYR A 81 -9.00 17.08 15.92
CA TYR A 81 -8.06 17.36 17.00
C TYR A 81 -6.83 18.14 16.51
N HIS A 82 -6.21 17.68 15.42
CA HIS A 82 -5.05 18.32 14.81
C HIS A 82 -5.34 19.76 14.36
N ALA A 83 -6.47 19.98 13.68
CA ALA A 83 -6.90 21.29 13.22
C ALA A 83 -7.16 22.25 14.39
N LYS A 84 -7.85 21.78 15.44
CA LYS A 84 -8.07 22.58 16.66
C LYS A 84 -6.76 22.96 17.33
N HIS A 85 -5.81 22.03 17.42
CA HIS A 85 -4.50 22.31 18.00
C HIS A 85 -3.71 23.33 17.18
N LYS A 86 -3.71 23.21 15.83
CA LYS A 86 -3.04 24.16 14.92
C LYS A 86 -3.65 25.57 15.05
N ILE A 87 -4.98 25.67 15.06
CA ILE A 87 -5.69 26.95 15.27
C ILE A 87 -5.38 27.54 16.65
N SER A 88 -5.39 26.73 17.71
CA SER A 88 -5.09 27.21 19.07
C SER A 88 -3.66 27.73 19.19
N ALA A 89 -2.69 27.07 18.56
CA ALA A 89 -1.29 27.51 18.55
C ALA A 89 -1.14 28.85 17.80
N ILE A 90 -1.84 29.03 16.69
CA ILE A 90 -1.86 30.30 15.94
C ILE A 90 -2.45 31.42 16.80
N LYS A 91 -3.59 31.17 17.46
CA LYS A 91 -4.22 32.15 18.36
C LYS A 91 -3.33 32.54 19.53
N GLN A 92 -2.59 31.60 20.10
CA GLN A 92 -1.61 31.87 21.15
C GLN A 92 -0.42 32.69 20.64
N ARG A 93 -0.01 32.50 19.38
CA ARG A 93 1.11 33.22 18.77
C ARG A 93 0.79 34.68 18.43
N TYR A 94 -0.47 34.97 18.11
CA TYR A 94 -0.92 36.31 17.69
C TYR A 94 -2.16 36.77 18.49
N PRO A 95 -2.11 36.91 19.83
CA PRO A 95 -3.30 37.06 20.66
C PRO A 95 -4.20 38.25 20.28
N ASP A 96 -3.61 39.38 19.87
CA ASP A 96 -4.33 40.64 19.59
C ASP A 96 -4.42 41.00 18.10
N HIS A 97 -3.86 40.19 17.21
CA HIS A 97 -3.77 40.50 15.77
C HIS A 97 -4.73 39.62 14.97
N HIS A 98 -6.01 39.97 14.98
CA HIS A 98 -7.07 39.19 14.33
C HIS A 98 -6.84 38.94 12.84
N GLU A 99 -6.39 39.94 12.08
CA GLU A 99 -6.07 39.77 10.65
C GLU A 99 -4.92 38.79 10.43
N GLN A 100 -3.85 38.88 11.23
CA GLN A 100 -2.70 37.97 11.15
C GLN A 100 -3.08 36.54 11.57
N GLN A 101 -4.02 36.37 12.52
CA GLN A 101 -4.56 35.06 12.86
C GLN A 101 -5.32 34.44 11.68
N GLU A 102 -6.16 35.21 11.00
CA GLU A 102 -6.97 34.73 9.87
C GLU A 102 -6.09 34.31 8.69
N GLU A 103 -5.14 35.16 8.29
CA GLU A 103 -4.16 34.84 7.25
C GLU A 103 -3.32 33.60 7.61
N ALA A 104 -2.89 33.49 8.87
CA ALA A 104 -2.14 32.33 9.34
C ALA A 104 -2.99 31.05 9.35
N ILE A 105 -4.28 31.11 9.65
CA ILE A 105 -5.19 29.94 9.61
C ILE A 105 -5.44 29.50 8.17
N ILE A 106 -5.67 30.45 7.25
CA ILE A 106 -5.91 30.16 5.83
C ILE A 106 -4.66 29.53 5.21
N SER A 107 -3.48 30.11 5.45
CA SER A 107 -2.21 29.57 4.93
C SER A 107 -1.83 28.23 5.57
N ALA A 108 -2.19 28.00 6.83
CA ALA A 108 -1.98 26.72 7.51
C ALA A 108 -2.92 25.60 7.05
N GLY A 109 -4.00 25.92 6.32
CA GLY A 109 -4.95 24.99 5.71
C GLY A 109 -4.36 24.21 4.54
N GLU A 110 -3.17 23.66 4.72
CA GLU A 110 -2.41 22.92 3.70
C GLU A 110 -3.26 21.82 3.08
N THR A 111 -3.40 21.88 1.76
CA THR A 111 -3.93 20.79 0.94
C THR A 111 -2.94 20.53 -0.16
N SER A 112 -2.39 19.31 -0.21
CA SER A 112 -1.45 18.92 -1.26
C SER A 112 -1.97 17.67 -1.97
N LEU A 113 -2.32 17.82 -3.25
CA LEU A 113 -2.77 16.69 -4.07
C LEU A 113 -1.57 15.91 -4.64
N TYR A 114 -0.42 16.58 -4.80
CA TYR A 114 0.77 16.02 -5.43
C TYR A 114 1.35 14.83 -4.66
N ILE A 115 1.45 14.93 -3.34
CA ILE A 115 2.03 13.89 -2.48
C ILE A 115 1.20 12.60 -2.51
N PRO A 116 -0.12 12.61 -2.26
CA PRO A 116 -0.92 11.39 -2.32
C PRO A 116 -0.93 10.77 -3.73
N ILE A 117 -0.92 11.57 -4.80
CA ILE A 117 -0.83 11.05 -6.18
C ILE A 117 0.52 10.38 -6.42
N ALA A 118 1.63 11.05 -6.07
CA ALA A 118 2.97 10.49 -6.23
C ALA A 118 3.13 9.16 -5.47
N LEU A 119 2.58 9.09 -4.25
CA LEU A 119 2.64 7.88 -3.45
C LEU A 119 1.70 6.78 -3.95
N ALA A 120 0.53 7.11 -4.51
CA ALA A 120 -0.36 6.14 -5.15
C ALA A 120 0.25 5.53 -6.42
N LEU A 121 1.09 6.27 -7.14
CA LEU A 121 1.80 5.79 -8.32
C LEU A 121 3.01 4.92 -7.98
N LEU A 122 3.57 5.06 -6.78
CA LEU A 122 4.81 4.37 -6.38
C LEU A 122 4.69 2.83 -6.41
N PRO A 123 3.62 2.18 -5.90
CA PRO A 123 3.44 0.74 -6.06
C PRO A 123 3.36 0.27 -7.51
N LEU A 124 2.75 1.07 -8.39
CA LEU A 124 2.67 0.76 -9.83
C LEU A 124 4.07 0.79 -10.46
N LEU A 125 4.87 1.81 -10.14
CA LEU A 125 6.25 1.91 -10.61
C LEU A 125 7.11 0.74 -10.09
N ILE A 126 6.99 0.39 -8.81
CA ILE A 126 7.67 -0.77 -8.24
C ILE A 126 7.24 -2.06 -8.94
N ALA A 127 5.94 -2.26 -9.15
CA ALA A 127 5.40 -3.43 -9.83
C ALA A 127 5.95 -3.57 -11.25
N ILE A 128 6.07 -2.47 -12.01
CA ILE A 128 6.69 -2.46 -13.34
C ILE A 128 8.14 -2.93 -13.27
N VAL A 129 8.95 -2.34 -12.37
CA VAL A 129 10.37 -2.69 -12.22
C VAL A 129 10.54 -4.15 -11.80
N VAL A 130 9.78 -4.62 -10.81
CA VAL A 130 9.79 -6.01 -10.35
C VAL A 130 9.36 -6.96 -11.46
N SER A 131 8.35 -6.60 -12.25
CA SER A 131 7.87 -7.41 -13.37
C SER A 131 8.92 -7.52 -14.48
N MET A 132 9.58 -6.40 -14.83
CA MET A 132 10.67 -6.41 -15.81
C MET A 132 11.84 -7.28 -15.35
N PHE A 133 12.26 -7.14 -14.09
CA PHE A 133 13.33 -7.95 -13.51
C PHE A 133 12.96 -9.44 -13.50
N SER A 134 11.74 -9.76 -13.10
CA SER A 134 11.22 -11.13 -13.08
C SER A 134 11.16 -11.73 -14.48
N TYR A 135 10.69 -10.97 -15.48
CA TYR A 135 10.64 -11.40 -16.88
C TYR A 135 12.04 -11.77 -17.42
N VAL A 136 13.04 -10.92 -17.18
CA VAL A 136 14.43 -11.19 -17.61
C VAL A 136 14.97 -12.45 -16.96
N ASN A 137 14.73 -12.66 -15.66
CA ASN A 137 15.21 -13.84 -14.95
C ASN A 137 14.52 -15.12 -15.42
N ILE A 138 13.21 -15.06 -15.68
CA ILE A 138 12.44 -16.17 -16.23
C ILE A 138 12.98 -16.54 -17.62
N TYR A 139 13.20 -15.54 -18.48
CA TYR A 139 13.75 -15.78 -19.83
C TYR A 139 15.13 -16.44 -19.77
N LYS A 140 16.02 -15.98 -18.89
CA LYS A 140 17.34 -16.59 -18.69
C LYS A 140 17.24 -18.04 -18.22
N ARG A 141 16.37 -18.33 -17.26
CA ARG A 141 16.15 -19.70 -16.75
C ARG A 141 15.66 -20.63 -17.86
N ILE A 142 14.68 -20.20 -18.65
CA ILE A 142 14.17 -21.00 -19.78
C ILE A 142 15.28 -21.31 -20.79
N GLN A 143 16.12 -20.33 -21.13
CA GLN A 143 17.23 -20.55 -22.06
C GLN A 143 18.26 -21.56 -21.53
N GLN A 144 18.59 -21.50 -20.23
CA GLN A 144 19.48 -22.46 -19.59
C GLN A 144 18.89 -23.87 -19.61
N ASP A 145 17.61 -24.02 -19.30
CA ASP A 145 16.92 -25.32 -19.30
C ASP A 145 16.88 -25.92 -20.71
N LEU A 146 16.64 -25.10 -21.74
CA LEU A 146 16.66 -25.54 -23.15
C LEU A 146 18.06 -25.98 -23.61
N GLN A 147 19.10 -25.23 -23.23
CA GLN A 147 20.48 -25.59 -23.55
C GLN A 147 20.88 -26.91 -22.87
N PHE A 148 20.57 -27.08 -21.58
CA PHE A 148 20.83 -28.30 -20.84
C PHE A 148 20.18 -29.53 -21.51
N ASN A 149 18.87 -29.44 -21.81
CA ASN A 149 18.15 -30.54 -22.46
C ASN A 149 18.71 -30.87 -23.85
N SER A 150 19.13 -29.88 -24.64
CA SER A 150 19.72 -30.13 -25.96
C SER A 150 21.07 -30.86 -25.88
N MET A 151 21.89 -30.55 -24.87
CA MET A 151 23.16 -31.25 -24.61
C MET A 151 22.94 -32.69 -24.17
N GLU A 152 21.96 -32.96 -23.31
CA GLU A 152 21.61 -34.31 -22.85
C GLU A 152 21.13 -35.20 -24.03
N ILE A 153 20.28 -34.65 -24.91
CA ILE A 153 19.80 -35.36 -26.10
C ILE A 153 20.96 -35.71 -27.05
N HIS A 154 21.90 -34.77 -27.27
CA HIS A 154 23.07 -35.04 -28.10
C HIS A 154 24.02 -36.06 -27.48
N SER A 155 24.24 -36.01 -26.17
CA SER A 155 25.02 -37.02 -25.44
C SER A 155 24.41 -38.41 -25.60
N ASN A 156 23.11 -38.59 -25.33
CA ASN A 156 22.45 -39.89 -25.47
C ASN A 156 22.50 -40.43 -26.91
N ARG A 157 22.26 -39.58 -27.91
CA ARG A 157 22.35 -39.98 -29.32
C ARG A 157 23.76 -40.38 -29.72
N SER A 158 24.79 -39.74 -29.17
CA SER A 158 26.19 -40.11 -29.44
C SER A 158 26.58 -41.47 -28.84
N VAL A 159 26.02 -41.83 -27.69
CA VAL A 159 26.23 -43.15 -27.05
C VAL A 159 25.55 -44.27 -27.86
N GLU A 160 24.36 -44.03 -28.41
CA GLU A 160 23.67 -45.02 -29.27
C GLU A 160 24.38 -45.29 -30.60
N LEU A 161 25.12 -44.31 -31.13
CA LEU A 161 25.84 -44.40 -32.39
C LEU A 161 27.24 -45.02 -32.25
N LEU A 162 27.71 -45.29 -31.02
CA LEU A 162 28.93 -46.05 -30.84
C LEU A 162 28.72 -47.48 -31.38
N PRO A 163 29.62 -47.99 -32.24
CA PRO A 163 29.49 -49.35 -32.74
C PRO A 163 29.43 -50.28 -31.53
N LYS A 164 28.39 -51.11 -31.46
CA LYS A 164 28.34 -52.22 -30.52
C LYS A 164 29.48 -53.16 -30.87
N ILE A 165 30.66 -52.91 -30.32
CA ILE A 165 31.78 -53.84 -30.36
C ILE A 165 31.37 -54.98 -29.44
N SER A 166 30.72 -55.98 -30.02
CA SER A 166 30.44 -57.26 -29.39
C SER A 166 31.78 -57.97 -29.20
N LEU A 167 32.22 -58.05 -27.94
CA LEU A 167 33.23 -59.00 -27.46
C LEU A 167 32.67 -60.43 -27.51
#